data_AF-A0A7Y4RJ77-F1
#
_entry.id   AF-A0A7Y4RJ77-F1
#
_cell.length_a   1.000
_cell.length_b   1.000
_cell.length_c   1.000
_cell.angle_alpha   90.00
_cell.angle_beta   90.00
_cell.angle_gamma   90.00
#
_symmetry.space_group_name_H-M   'P 1'
#
loop_
_entity.id
_entity.type
_entity.pdbx_description
1 polymer ?
#
loop_
_entity_poly.entity_id
_entity_poly.type
_entity_poly.pdbx_seq_one_letter_code
_entity_poly.pdbx_strand_id
1 'polypeptide(L)' 'MAYSHTNSKGTTYFLHSRGKMFFFAREVKEGALDALPAGYSVAEMKTGMLVLKRIPAEGEAKPVEKTEASS' A
#
# COMPACT_ATOMS: atom_id res chain seq x y z
N MET A 1 7.51 6.82 7.63
CA MET A 1 6.78 5.64 8.14
C MET A 1 6.30 4.84 6.94
N ALA A 2 6.43 3.52 6.96
CA ALA A 2 6.01 2.68 5.83
C ALA A 2 4.49 2.80 5.57
N TYR A 3 4.11 2.93 4.30
CA TYR A 3 2.72 2.95 3.86
C TYR A 3 2.03 1.64 4.27
N SER A 4 0.95 1.74 5.05
CA SER A 4 0.19 0.58 5.51
C SER A 4 -1.24 0.59 4.96
N HIS A 5 -1.77 -0.60 4.73
CA HIS A 5 -3.14 -0.80 4.26
C HIS A 5 -3.72 -2.07 4.90
N THR A 6 -4.93 -1.94 5.45
CA THR A 6 -5.65 -3.06 6.06
C THR A 6 -6.62 -3.63 5.05
N ASN A 7 -6.54 -4.93 4.80
CA ASN A 7 -7.47 -5.61 3.90
C ASN A 7 -8.86 -5.75 4.55
N SER A 8 -9.84 -6.21 3.77
CA SER A 8 -11.21 -6.46 4.26
C SER A 8 -11.29 -7.52 5.36
N LYS A 9 -10.21 -8.30 5.57
CA LYS A 9 -10.10 -9.31 6.64
C LYS A 9 -9.48 -8.77 7.93
N GLY A 10 -9.18 -7.47 8.00
CA GLY A 10 -8.56 -6.85 9.18
C GLY A 10 -7.06 -7.10 9.33
N THR A 11 -6.40 -7.64 8.29
CA THR A 11 -4.94 -7.81 8.28
C THR A 11 -4.26 -6.59 7.69
N THR A 12 -3.40 -5.95 8.47
CA THR A 12 -2.56 -4.83 8.01
C THR A 12 -1.35 -5.36 7.25
N TYR A 13 -1.08 -4.73 6.11
CA TYR A 13 0.13 -4.94 5.34
C TYR A 13 0.83 -3.61 5.06
N PHE A 14 2.12 -3.69 4.81
CA PHE A 14 3.01 -2.59 4.52
C PHE A 14 3.54 -2.72 3.10
N LEU A 15 3.60 -1.60 2.38
CA LEU A 15 4.07 -1.57 1.01
C LEU A 15 5.59 -1.66 0.95
N HIS A 16 6.11 -2.63 0.22
CA HIS A 16 7.52 -2.84 -0.03
C HIS A 16 7.83 -2.85 -1.52
N SER A 17 9.08 -2.56 -1.84
CA SER A 17 9.66 -2.67 -3.17
C SER A 17 10.83 -3.64 -3.16
N ARG A 18 10.92 -4.46 -4.20
CA ARG A 18 12.08 -5.32 -4.47
C ARG A 18 12.47 -5.14 -5.94
N GLY A 19 13.39 -4.22 -6.17
CA GLY A 19 13.80 -3.82 -7.51
C GLY A 19 12.67 -3.11 -8.26
N LYS A 20 12.04 -3.81 -9.21
CA LYS A 20 10.92 -3.29 -10.03
C LYS A 20 9.54 -3.81 -9.62
N MET A 21 9.49 -4.67 -8.59
CA MET A 21 8.25 -5.28 -8.12
C MET A 21 7.82 -4.62 -6.82
N PHE A 22 6.55 -4.24 -6.72
CA PHE A 22 5.94 -3.74 -5.49
C PHE A 22 5.00 -4.80 -4.91
N PHE A 23 5.05 -4.99 -3.59
CA PHE A 23 4.25 -5.99 -2.90
C PHE A 23 3.93 -5.56 -1.47
N PHE A 24 2.86 -6.12 -0.91
CA PHE A 24 2.44 -5.88 0.46
C PHE A 24 2.91 -7.02 1.37
N ALA A 25 3.56 -6.67 2.49
CA ALA A 25 4.07 -7.61 3.49
C ALA A 25 3.48 -7.31 4.87
N ARG A 26 3.32 -8.30 5.75
CA ARG A 26 2.75 -8.08 7.09
C ARG A 26 3.69 -7.37 8.07
N GLU A 27 4.97 -7.30 7.73
CA GLU A 27 6.03 -6.74 8.55
C GLU A 27 6.81 -5.73 7.72
N VAL A 28 7.22 -4.63 8.36
CA VAL A 28 8.12 -3.64 7.77
C VAL A 28 9.53 -4.21 7.74
N LYS A 29 10.16 -4.24 6.56
CA LYS A 29 11.52 -4.76 6.30
C LYS A 29 12.24 -3.81 5.35
N GLU A 30 13.49 -4.11 5.01
CA GLU A 30 14.20 -3.39 3.95
C GLU A 30 13.40 -3.37 2.65
N GLY A 31 13.31 -2.16 2.07
CA GLY A 31 12.50 -1.90 0.88
C GLY A 31 11.08 -1.42 1.16
N ALA A 32 10.69 -1.25 2.42
CA ALA A 32 9.42 -0.58 2.76
C ALA A 32 9.37 0.83 2.18
N LEU A 33 8.25 1.19 1.56
CA LEU A 33 8.01 2.50 0.97
C LEU A 33 7.11 3.31 1.88
N ASP A 34 7.41 4.58 2.05
CA ASP A 34 6.58 5.50 2.83
C ASP A 34 5.31 5.94 2.08
N ALA A 35 5.27 5.79 0.76
CA ALA A 35 4.15 6.21 -0.08
C ALA A 35 3.91 5.28 -1.28
N LEU A 36 2.71 5.36 -1.83
CA LEU A 36 2.34 4.70 -3.08
C LEU A 36 3.04 5.38 -4.27
N PRO A 37 3.66 4.61 -5.19
CA PRO A 37 4.22 5.17 -6.41
C PRO A 37 3.12 5.74 -7.32
N ALA A 38 3.42 6.84 -8.00
CA ALA A 38 2.50 7.45 -8.96
C ALA A 38 2.12 6.47 -10.08
N GLY A 39 0.85 6.47 -10.47
CA GLY A 39 0.33 5.55 -11.49
C GLY A 39 0.10 4.11 -10.98
N TYR A 40 0.07 3.92 -9.66
CA TYR A 40 -0.33 2.65 -9.05
C TYR A 40 -1.46 2.86 -8.03
N SER A 41 -2.35 1.88 -7.94
CA SER A 41 -3.46 1.85 -6.99
C SER A 41 -3.51 0.51 -6.26
N VAL A 42 -3.96 0.52 -5.01
CA VAL A 42 -4.09 -0.68 -4.18
C VAL A 42 -5.33 -1.46 -4.62
N ALA A 43 -5.16 -2.77 -4.86
CA ALA A 43 -6.26 -3.67 -5.16
C ALA A 43 -6.19 -4.90 -4.26
N GLU A 44 -7.34 -5.30 -3.72
CA GLU A 44 -7.49 -6.54 -2.96
C GLU A 44 -7.91 -7.69 -3.89
N MET A 45 -7.22 -8.81 -3.80
CA MET A 45 -7.61 -10.07 -4.45
C MET A 45 -8.68 -10.80 -3.62
N LYS A 46 -9.44 -11.70 -4.25
CA LYS A 46 -10.44 -12.54 -3.54
C LYS A 46 -9.85 -13.36 -2.39
N THR A 47 -8.56 -13.67 -2.44
CA THR A 47 -7.81 -14.35 -1.37
C THR A 47 -7.58 -13.47 -0.13
N GLY A 48 -7.80 -12.16 -0.24
CA GLY A 48 -7.47 -11.15 0.78
C GLY A 48 -6.04 -10.62 0.68
N MET A 49 -5.33 -10.88 -0.42
CA MET A 49 -3.99 -10.36 -0.67
C MET A 49 -4.07 -8.98 -1.31
N LEU A 50 -3.33 -8.01 -0.76
CA LEU A 50 -3.21 -6.68 -1.33
C LEU A 50 -2.09 -6.65 -2.38
N VAL A 51 -2.39 -6.07 -3.54
CA VAL A 51 -1.46 -5.92 -4.65
C VAL A 51 -1.55 -4.51 -5.22
N LEU A 52 -0.51 -4.09 -5.94
CA LEU A 52 -0.54 -2.86 -6.71
C LEU A 52 -0.98 -3.13 -8.15
N LYS A 53 -1.97 -2.39 -8.61
CA LYS A 53 -2.36 -2.34 -10.02
C LYS A 53 -1.88 -1.04 -10.63
N ARG A 54 -1.23 -1.15 -11.80
CA ARG A 54 -0.88 0.02 -12.60
C ARG A 54 -2.14 0.64 -13.17
N ILE A 55 -2.35 1.91 -12.91
CA ILE A 55 -3.41 2.72 -13.52
C ILE A 55 -2.75 3.73 -14.48
N PRO A 56 -3.36 4.00 -15.65
CA PRO A 56 -2.94 5.14 -16.47
C PRO A 56 -3.01 6.41 -15.62
N ALA A 57 -2.04 7.32 -15.81
CA ALA A 57 -1.56 8.31 -14.84
C ALA A 57 -2.55 9.42 -14.41
N GLU A 58 -3.85 9.19 -14.45
CA GLU A 58 -4.90 10.17 -14.16
C GLU A 58 -5.48 10.04 -12.74
N GLY A 59 -5.09 9.03 -11.99
CA GLY A 59 -5.49 8.84 -10.60
C GLY A 59 -4.39 9.29 -9.64
N GLU A 60 -4.24 10.60 -9.43
CA GLU A 60 -3.54 11.13 -8.27
C GLU A 60 -4.23 10.59 -7.00
N ALA A 61 -3.70 9.51 -6.45
CA ALA A 61 -4.04 9.08 -5.10
C ALA A 61 -3.48 10.13 -4.15
N LYS A 62 -4.26 11.19 -3.93
CA LYS A 62 -4.04 12.15 -2.85
C LYS A 62 -3.79 11.33 -1.57
N PRO A 63 -2.74 11.63 -0.81
CA PRO A 63 -2.46 10.92 0.43
C PRO A 63 -3.66 11.18 1.33
N VAL A 64 -4.51 10.18 1.52
CA VAL A 64 -5.48 10.19 2.61
C VAL A 64 -4.66 9.92 3.86
N GLU A 65 -4.09 11.00 4.37
CA GLU A 65 -3.71 11.21 5.74
C GLU A 65 -4.89 10.73 6.62
N LYS A 66 -4.86 9.46 7.02
CA LYS A 66 -5.64 9.02 8.17
C LYS A 66 -4.85 9.49 9.38
N THR A 67 -5.15 10.73 9.74
CA THR A 67 -5.04 11.32 11.07
C THR A 67 -5.15 10.21 12.12
N GLU A 68 -4.02 9.87 12.74
CA GLU A 68 -4.00 9.31 14.07
C GLU A 68 -4.81 10.26 14.96
N ALA A 69 -6.02 9.84 15.31
CA ALA A 69 -6.69 10.34 16.49
C ALA A 69 -5.82 9.98 17.69
N SER A 70 -5.03 10.94 18.17
CA SER A 70 -4.39 10.88 19.47
C SER A 70 -4.93 12.05 20.30
N SER A 71 -5.74 11.65 21.30
CA SER A 71 -6.17 12.34 22.53
C SER A 71 -6.62 13.80 22.51
#